data_AF-A0A356V6N4-F1
#
_entry.id   AF-A0A356V6N4-F1
#
_cell.length_a   1.000
_cell.length_b   1.000
_cell.length_c   1.000
_cell.angle_alpha   90.00
_cell.angle_beta   90.00
_cell.angle_gamma   90.00
#
_symmetry.space_group_name_H-M   'P 1'
#
loop_
_entity.id
_entity.type
_entity.pdbx_description
1 polymer ?
#
loop_
_entity_poly.entity_id
_entity_poly.type
_entity_poly.pdbx_seq_one_letter_code
_entity_poly.pdbx_strand_id
1 'polypeptide(L)'
;MSRFTAPIAEQIWDMKYRLKDADGAAVDESVEDTWHRISRALAKGDKSGREAEFYAALEDFKFLPAGRITAGAGTGRAVTLFNCFVMGTIPDSMGGIFEMLKEAALTMQQGGGIGYDFSTIRPKGATVMGVAADASGPISFMDVWDAMCRTIMSAGSRRGAMMATMRCDHPDIEDFITAKQDAARLRMFNLSVLITDDFMAAVKADGPWELKFGNMVYKTLEARNLWNTIIRSTYDFA
;
A
#
# COMPACT_ATOMS: atom_id res chain seq x y z
N MET A 1 10.68 -19.90 -31.43
CA MET A 1 11.64 -18.95 -30.83
C MET A 1 10.96 -18.27 -29.68
N SER A 2 11.65 -18.03 -28.57
CA SER A 2 11.10 -17.26 -27.45
C SER A 2 10.67 -15.87 -27.92
N ARG A 3 9.52 -15.38 -27.44
CA ARG A 3 9.05 -14.01 -27.68
C ARG A 3 9.84 -12.99 -26.85
N PHE A 4 10.54 -13.43 -25.82
CA PHE A 4 11.31 -12.56 -24.95
C PHE A 4 12.66 -12.23 -25.59
N THR A 5 12.95 -10.94 -25.70
CA THR A 5 14.25 -10.45 -26.18
C THR A 5 15.36 -10.63 -25.14
N ALA A 6 15.01 -10.69 -23.86
CA ALA A 6 15.93 -10.86 -22.75
C ALA A 6 15.63 -12.14 -21.94
N PRO A 7 16.60 -13.04 -21.70
CA PRO A 7 16.39 -14.28 -20.95
C PRO A 7 15.81 -14.06 -19.54
N ILE A 8 16.18 -12.95 -18.88
CA ILE A 8 15.66 -12.59 -17.56
C ILE A 8 14.16 -12.30 -17.57
N ALA A 9 13.63 -11.76 -18.66
CA ALA A 9 12.19 -11.48 -18.78
C ALA A 9 11.39 -12.78 -18.85
N GLU A 10 11.89 -13.77 -19.59
CA GLU A 10 11.31 -15.11 -19.66
C GLU A 10 11.34 -15.81 -18.30
N GLN A 11 12.48 -15.74 -17.59
CA GLN A 11 12.60 -16.28 -16.23
C GLN A 11 11.61 -15.63 -15.26
N ILE A 12 11.46 -14.31 -15.31
CA ILE A 12 10.51 -13.59 -14.45
C ILE A 12 9.07 -13.98 -14.79
N TRP A 13 8.72 -14.11 -16.07
CA TRP A 13 7.42 -14.60 -16.50
C TRP A 13 7.15 -16.00 -15.95
N ASP A 14 8.06 -16.95 -16.15
CA ASP A 14 7.91 -18.33 -15.68
C ASP A 14 7.79 -18.43 -14.15
N MET A 15 8.55 -17.62 -13.42
CA MET A 15 8.56 -17.64 -11.96
C MET A 15 7.33 -16.96 -11.34
N LYS A 16 6.82 -15.86 -11.91
CA LYS A 16 5.87 -14.97 -11.23
C LYS A 16 4.51 -14.83 -11.89
N TYR A 17 4.38 -15.19 -13.17
CA TYR A 17 3.22 -14.84 -13.98
C TYR A 17 2.62 -16.01 -14.76
N ARG A 18 3.45 -16.99 -15.15
CA ARG A 18 3.02 -18.21 -15.81
C ARG A 18 2.08 -18.99 -14.91
N LEU A 19 0.90 -19.32 -15.43
CA LEU A 19 -0.02 -20.16 -14.69
C LEU A 19 0.56 -21.57 -14.62
N LYS A 20 0.69 -22.06 -13.39
CA LYS A 20 1.07 -23.43 -13.06
C LYS A 20 -0.03 -24.06 -12.21
N ASP A 21 -0.21 -25.37 -12.34
CA ASP A 21 -1.14 -26.13 -11.52
C ASP A 21 -0.60 -26.34 -10.09
N ALA A 22 -1.27 -27.19 -9.31
CA ALA A 22 -0.89 -27.47 -7.93
C ALA A 22 0.45 -28.23 -7.81
N ASP A 23 0.79 -29.04 -8.81
CA ASP A 23 2.02 -29.83 -8.86
C ASP A 23 3.19 -29.04 -9.48
N GLY A 24 2.91 -27.80 -9.93
CA GLY A 24 3.89 -26.89 -10.52
C GLY A 24 4.08 -27.06 -12.03
N ALA A 25 3.29 -27.92 -12.67
CA ALA A 25 3.32 -28.07 -14.12
C ALA A 25 2.71 -26.84 -14.81
N ALA A 26 3.29 -26.45 -15.93
CA ALA A 26 2.84 -25.30 -16.69
C ALA A 26 1.46 -25.56 -17.30
N VAL A 27 0.51 -24.68 -17.01
CA VAL A 27 -0.80 -24.61 -17.67
C VAL A 27 -0.73 -23.66 -18.86
N ASP A 28 -0.10 -22.51 -18.68
CA ASP A 28 0.29 -21.65 -19.80
C ASP A 28 1.60 -22.22 -20.38
N GLU A 29 1.58 -22.87 -21.54
CA GLU A 29 2.79 -23.45 -22.16
C GLU A 29 3.72 -22.37 -22.73
N SER A 30 3.14 -21.24 -23.13
CA SER A 30 3.81 -20.10 -23.75
C SER A 30 3.27 -18.77 -23.20
N VAL A 31 3.95 -17.65 -23.52
CA VAL A 31 3.44 -16.31 -23.15
C VAL A 31 2.18 -15.96 -23.95
N GLU A 32 2.05 -16.51 -25.14
CA GLU A 32 0.83 -16.43 -25.95
C GLU A 32 -0.37 -17.06 -25.25
N ASP A 33 -0.19 -18.19 -24.55
CA ASP A 33 -1.25 -18.79 -23.73
C ASP A 33 -1.66 -17.88 -22.58
N THR A 34 -0.69 -17.22 -21.94
CA THR A 34 -0.97 -16.17 -20.94
C THR A 34 -1.80 -15.04 -21.55
N TRP A 35 -1.48 -14.56 -22.75
CA TRP A 35 -2.26 -13.52 -23.44
C TRP A 35 -3.68 -14.00 -23.76
N HIS A 36 -3.84 -15.20 -24.31
CA HIS A 36 -5.16 -15.78 -24.57
C HIS A 36 -6.00 -15.92 -23.29
N ARG A 37 -5.40 -16.41 -22.20
CA ARG A 37 -6.07 -16.52 -20.90
C ARG A 37 -6.59 -15.17 -20.41
N ILE A 38 -5.76 -14.13 -20.49
CA ILE A 38 -6.15 -12.77 -20.07
C ILE A 38 -7.26 -12.25 -20.98
N SER A 39 -7.12 -12.34 -22.30
CA SER A 39 -8.13 -11.86 -23.26
C SER A 39 -9.48 -12.52 -23.07
N ARG A 40 -9.53 -13.84 -22.89
CA ARG A 40 -10.75 -14.59 -22.58
C ARG A 40 -11.38 -14.14 -21.27
N ALA A 41 -10.56 -13.96 -20.25
CA ALA A 41 -11.03 -13.52 -18.94
C ALA A 41 -11.64 -12.12 -18.98
N LEU A 42 -11.05 -11.20 -19.75
CA LEU A 42 -11.56 -9.84 -19.95
C LEU A 42 -12.81 -9.81 -20.82
N ALA A 43 -12.91 -10.68 -21.83
CA ALA A 43 -14.08 -10.80 -22.68
C ALA A 43 -15.27 -11.47 -21.96
N LYS A 44 -15.04 -12.17 -20.84
CA LYS A 44 -16.08 -12.83 -20.03
C LYS A 44 -17.00 -11.80 -19.37
N GLY A 45 -18.08 -11.46 -20.05
CA GLY A 45 -19.06 -10.44 -19.64
C GLY A 45 -19.24 -9.33 -20.66
N ASP A 46 -18.35 -9.24 -21.65
CA ASP A 46 -18.46 -8.32 -22.77
C ASP A 46 -19.35 -8.92 -23.88
N LYS A 47 -20.55 -8.34 -24.07
CA LYS A 47 -21.49 -8.76 -25.11
C LYS A 47 -21.03 -8.41 -26.53
N SER A 48 -20.00 -7.59 -26.68
CA SER A 48 -19.49 -7.16 -27.98
C SER A 48 -18.43 -8.09 -28.59
N GLY A 49 -17.99 -9.12 -27.86
CA GLY A 49 -17.14 -10.19 -28.42
C GLY A 49 -15.69 -9.77 -28.71
N ARG A 50 -15.12 -8.85 -27.92
CA ARG A 50 -13.83 -8.19 -28.18
C ARG A 50 -12.57 -8.99 -27.80
N GLU A 51 -12.68 -10.30 -27.61
CA GLU A 51 -11.53 -11.16 -27.22
C GLU A 51 -10.35 -10.99 -28.19
N ALA A 52 -10.62 -10.96 -29.50
CA ALA A 52 -9.60 -10.79 -30.52
C ALA A 52 -8.89 -9.42 -30.42
N GLU A 53 -9.63 -8.35 -30.11
CA GLU A 53 -9.05 -7.02 -29.89
C GLU A 53 -8.16 -7.00 -28.65
N PHE A 54 -8.60 -7.62 -27.55
CA PHE A 54 -7.80 -7.72 -26.32
C PHE A 54 -6.51 -8.52 -26.57
N TYR A 55 -6.59 -9.64 -27.30
CA TYR A 55 -5.40 -10.41 -27.65
C TYR A 55 -4.45 -9.59 -28.53
N ALA A 56 -4.96 -8.93 -29.57
CA ALA A 56 -4.14 -8.11 -30.46
C ALA A 56 -3.43 -6.96 -29.72
N ALA A 57 -4.03 -6.44 -28.65
CA ALA A 57 -3.41 -5.44 -27.78
C ALA A 57 -2.30 -6.02 -26.89
N LEU A 58 -2.43 -7.26 -26.41
CA LEU A 58 -1.42 -7.92 -25.57
C LEU A 58 -0.25 -8.50 -26.37
N GLU A 59 -0.54 -8.98 -27.58
CA GLU A 59 0.42 -9.65 -28.45
C GLU A 59 1.67 -8.80 -28.70
N ASP A 60 2.83 -9.44 -28.64
CA ASP A 60 4.14 -8.83 -28.85
C ASP A 60 4.44 -7.69 -27.85
N PHE A 61 3.85 -7.78 -26.67
CA PHE A 61 4.02 -6.80 -25.59
C PHE A 61 3.59 -5.38 -25.95
N LYS A 62 2.73 -5.20 -26.97
CA LYS A 62 2.17 -3.88 -27.35
C LYS A 62 1.50 -3.17 -26.16
N PHE A 63 0.85 -3.95 -25.31
CA PHE A 63 0.34 -3.53 -24.01
C PHE A 63 0.70 -4.57 -22.94
N LEU A 64 1.28 -4.11 -21.83
CA LEU A 64 1.53 -4.95 -20.66
C LEU A 64 0.55 -4.56 -19.53
N PRO A 65 -0.42 -5.43 -19.18
CA PRO A 65 -1.30 -5.16 -18.06
C PRO A 65 -0.51 -5.25 -16.75
N ALA A 66 -1.09 -4.68 -15.71
CA ALA A 66 -0.46 -4.69 -14.41
C ALA A 66 -0.27 -6.12 -13.88
N GLY A 67 0.78 -6.33 -13.09
CA GLY A 67 1.23 -7.69 -12.78
C GLY A 67 0.22 -8.58 -12.04
N ARG A 68 -0.78 -8.04 -11.33
CA ARG A 68 -1.86 -8.85 -10.73
C ARG A 68 -2.86 -9.35 -11.78
N ILE A 69 -3.11 -8.58 -12.84
CA ILE A 69 -3.94 -9.01 -13.97
C ILE A 69 -3.26 -10.19 -14.66
N THR A 70 -1.97 -10.06 -15.01
CA THR A 70 -1.21 -11.13 -15.68
C THR A 70 -1.21 -12.43 -14.88
N ALA A 71 -0.98 -12.33 -13.56
CA ALA A 71 -0.90 -13.49 -12.68
C ALA A 71 -2.27 -14.08 -12.26
N GLY A 72 -3.36 -13.30 -12.33
CA GLY A 72 -4.64 -13.65 -11.72
C GLY A 72 -5.80 -13.86 -12.72
N ALA A 73 -5.84 -13.12 -13.82
CA ALA A 73 -6.99 -13.13 -14.73
C ALA A 73 -7.21 -14.51 -15.35
N GLY A 74 -8.43 -15.05 -15.26
CA GLY A 74 -8.74 -16.36 -15.86
C GLY A 74 -8.10 -17.58 -15.18
N THR A 75 -7.44 -17.41 -14.04
CA THR A 75 -6.80 -18.53 -13.32
C THR A 75 -7.75 -19.32 -12.42
N GLY A 76 -8.96 -18.78 -12.15
CA GLY A 76 -9.90 -19.36 -11.18
C GLY A 76 -9.49 -19.20 -9.71
N ARG A 77 -8.32 -18.58 -9.43
CA ARG A 77 -7.85 -18.33 -8.06
C ARG A 77 -8.64 -17.17 -7.43
N ALA A 78 -8.88 -17.26 -6.12
CA ALA A 78 -9.53 -16.21 -5.34
C ALA A 78 -8.55 -15.06 -5.03
N VAL A 79 -8.22 -14.27 -6.04
CA VAL A 79 -7.29 -13.14 -5.97
C VAL A 79 -7.91 -11.88 -6.56
N THR A 80 -7.42 -10.72 -6.12
CA THR A 80 -7.79 -9.45 -6.75
C THR A 80 -6.94 -9.17 -7.98
N LEU A 81 -7.57 -8.58 -9.00
CA LEU A 81 -6.87 -8.06 -10.19
C LEU A 81 -6.39 -6.61 -10.01
N PHE A 82 -6.84 -5.92 -8.94
CA PHE A 82 -6.40 -4.59 -8.59
C PHE A 82 -5.13 -4.66 -7.72
N ASN A 83 -4.17 -3.78 -7.99
CA ASN A 83 -2.92 -3.78 -7.22
C ASN A 83 -3.00 -2.93 -5.95
N CYS A 84 -3.67 -1.77 -6.02
CA CYS A 84 -3.53 -0.69 -5.06
C CYS A 84 -4.90 -0.29 -4.51
N PHE A 85 -4.99 -0.23 -3.19
CA PHE A 85 -6.20 0.13 -2.47
C PHE A 85 -5.89 1.29 -1.54
N VAL A 86 -6.60 2.39 -1.71
CA VAL A 86 -6.71 3.42 -0.67
C VAL A 86 -7.86 3.00 0.20
N MET A 87 -7.55 2.66 1.45
CA MET A 87 -8.52 2.12 2.38
C MET A 87 -9.32 3.26 3.01
N GLY A 88 -10.47 2.91 3.60
CA GLY A 88 -11.36 3.87 4.24
C GLY A 88 -10.72 4.59 5.43
N THR A 89 -11.42 5.61 5.92
CA THR A 89 -11.04 6.34 7.12
C THR A 89 -11.02 5.41 8.33
N ILE A 90 -9.96 5.47 9.14
CA ILE A 90 -9.89 4.71 10.39
C ILE A 90 -10.74 5.42 11.44
N PRO A 91 -11.84 4.82 11.94
CA PRO A 91 -12.60 5.43 13.02
C PRO A 91 -11.77 5.38 14.31
N ASP A 92 -11.68 6.50 15.03
CA ASP A 92 -10.90 6.65 16.27
C ASP A 92 -11.55 5.96 17.48
N SER A 93 -11.67 4.64 17.39
CA SER A 93 -12.21 3.74 18.40
C SER A 93 -11.58 2.36 18.24
N MET A 94 -11.51 1.58 19.32
CA MET A 94 -10.91 0.24 19.25
C MET A 94 -11.60 -0.66 18.22
N GLY A 95 -12.93 -0.67 18.19
CA GLY A 95 -13.70 -1.45 17.20
C GLY A 95 -13.44 -0.99 15.77
N GLY A 96 -13.40 0.33 15.52
CA GLY A 96 -13.11 0.87 14.20
C GLY A 96 -11.70 0.54 13.72
N ILE A 97 -10.70 0.70 14.58
CA ILE A 97 -9.30 0.36 14.28
C ILE A 97 -9.18 -1.12 13.89
N PHE A 98 -9.73 -2.03 14.69
CA PHE A 98 -9.59 -3.47 14.42
C PHE A 98 -10.46 -3.96 13.24
N GLU A 99 -11.59 -3.31 12.94
CA GLU A 99 -12.33 -3.62 11.72
C GLU A 99 -11.54 -3.19 10.47
N MET A 100 -10.92 -2.01 10.47
CA MET A 100 -10.05 -1.61 9.35
C MET A 100 -8.83 -2.52 9.23
N LEU A 101 -8.25 -2.99 10.34
CA LEU A 101 -7.15 -3.97 10.32
C LEU A 101 -7.59 -5.29 9.67
N LYS A 102 -8.82 -5.75 9.95
CA LYS A 102 -9.39 -6.95 9.33
C LYS A 102 -9.61 -6.75 7.83
N GLU A 103 -10.14 -5.60 7.40
CA GLU A 103 -10.29 -5.30 5.97
C GLU A 103 -8.94 -5.27 5.24
N ALA A 104 -7.93 -4.67 5.87
CA ALA A 104 -6.55 -4.67 5.39
C ALA A 104 -6.02 -6.09 5.19
N ALA A 105 -6.21 -6.97 6.18
CA ALA A 105 -5.78 -8.36 6.14
C ALA A 105 -6.42 -9.15 4.99
N LEU A 106 -7.75 -9.04 4.82
CA LEU A 106 -8.50 -9.72 3.77
C LEU A 106 -8.10 -9.24 2.37
N THR A 107 -7.91 -7.93 2.21
CA THR A 107 -7.46 -7.32 0.95
C THR A 107 -6.05 -7.81 0.57
N MET A 108 -5.16 -7.87 1.56
CA MET A 108 -3.78 -8.32 1.36
C MET A 108 -3.69 -9.82 1.04
N GLN A 109 -4.50 -10.64 1.71
CA GLN A 109 -4.65 -12.07 1.43
C GLN A 109 -4.94 -12.30 -0.05
N GLN A 110 -5.79 -11.47 -0.65
CA GLN A 110 -6.18 -11.57 -2.06
C GLN A 110 -5.13 -11.01 -3.03
N GLY A 111 -4.09 -10.30 -2.58
CA GLY A 111 -3.09 -9.70 -3.46
C GLY A 111 -2.93 -8.19 -3.37
N GLY A 112 -3.83 -7.49 -2.68
CA GLY A 112 -3.85 -6.02 -2.68
C GLY A 112 -2.72 -5.41 -1.85
N GLY A 113 -2.08 -4.37 -2.38
CA GLY A 113 -1.32 -3.41 -1.59
C GLY A 113 -2.26 -2.36 -1.02
N ILE A 114 -2.10 -2.00 0.25
CA ILE A 114 -3.06 -1.17 0.98
C ILE A 114 -2.42 0.14 1.43
N GLY A 115 -3.20 1.22 1.47
CA GLY A 115 -2.79 2.51 1.98
C GLY A 115 -3.80 3.08 2.96
N TYR A 116 -3.32 3.64 4.08
CA TYR A 116 -4.15 4.30 5.08
C TYR A 116 -3.61 5.68 5.42
N ASP A 117 -4.53 6.60 5.71
CA ASP A 117 -4.23 7.80 6.47
C ASP A 117 -4.46 7.54 7.96
N PHE A 118 -3.40 7.67 8.76
CA PHE A 118 -3.43 7.45 10.21
C PHE A 118 -3.74 8.73 11.01
N SER A 119 -3.95 9.87 10.33
CA SER A 119 -4.18 11.18 10.96
C SER A 119 -5.50 11.27 11.74
N THR A 120 -6.41 10.31 11.59
CA THR A 120 -7.69 10.30 12.30
C THR A 120 -7.62 9.66 13.68
N ILE A 121 -6.55 8.93 13.98
CA ILE A 121 -6.35 8.31 15.29
C ILE A 121 -5.79 9.37 16.24
N ARG A 122 -6.37 9.50 17.43
CA ARG A 122 -5.91 10.48 18.43
C ARG A 122 -4.43 10.30 18.80
N PRO A 123 -3.72 11.39 19.11
CA PRO A 123 -2.29 11.32 19.39
C PRO A 123 -2.00 10.57 20.69
N LYS A 124 -0.75 10.13 20.82
CA LYS A 124 -0.25 9.50 22.04
C LYS A 124 -0.44 10.43 23.23
N GLY A 125 -0.90 9.89 24.36
CA GLY A 125 -1.17 10.68 25.58
C GLY A 125 -2.53 11.37 25.59
N ALA A 126 -3.33 11.32 24.52
CA ALA A 126 -4.69 11.83 24.54
C ALA A 126 -5.59 11.00 25.47
N THR A 127 -6.48 11.65 26.20
CA THR A 127 -7.38 10.97 27.15
C THR A 127 -8.34 10.00 26.45
N VAL A 128 -8.44 8.78 26.98
CA VAL A 128 -9.43 7.78 26.56
C VAL A 128 -10.62 7.79 27.52
N MET A 129 -11.73 8.40 27.08
CA MET A 129 -12.97 8.44 27.86
C MET A 129 -13.46 7.03 28.19
N GLY A 130 -13.82 6.80 29.45
CA GLY A 130 -14.38 5.53 29.94
C GLY A 130 -13.37 4.49 30.44
N VAL A 131 -12.08 4.66 30.17
CA VAL A 131 -11.03 3.70 30.61
C VAL A 131 -9.98 4.35 31.53
N ALA A 132 -10.01 5.69 31.68
CA ALA A 132 -9.06 6.46 32.51
C ALA A 132 -7.59 6.14 32.17
N ALA A 133 -7.31 5.92 30.89
CA ALA A 133 -5.99 5.62 30.36
C ALA A 133 -5.62 6.59 29.24
N ASP A 134 -4.32 6.69 28.99
CA ASP A 134 -3.77 7.48 27.89
C ASP A 134 -3.76 6.68 26.60
N ALA A 135 -4.02 7.34 25.47
CA ALA A 135 -3.98 6.72 24.16
C ALA A 135 -2.55 6.35 23.76
N SER A 136 -2.40 5.20 23.08
CA SER A 136 -1.10 4.75 22.56
C SER A 136 -0.60 5.54 21.35
N GLY A 137 -1.49 6.24 20.65
CA GLY A 137 -1.23 6.98 19.42
C GLY A 137 -1.20 6.12 18.15
N PRO A 138 -1.34 6.73 16.95
CA PRO A 138 -1.33 6.05 15.65
C PRO A 138 -0.12 5.15 15.41
N ILE A 139 1.10 5.58 15.74
CA ILE A 139 2.31 4.82 15.40
C ILE A 139 2.36 3.49 16.16
N SER A 140 1.82 3.42 17.38
CA SER A 140 1.69 2.14 18.10
C SER A 140 0.73 1.19 17.41
N PHE A 141 -0.39 1.68 16.87
CA PHE A 141 -1.29 0.85 16.06
C PHE A 141 -0.68 0.46 14.72
N MET A 142 0.15 1.31 14.10
CA MET A 142 0.90 0.95 12.90
C MET A 142 1.80 -0.28 13.11
N ASP A 143 2.36 -0.47 14.30
CA ASP A 143 3.13 -1.68 14.64
C ASP A 143 2.27 -2.97 14.54
N VAL A 144 0.96 -2.87 14.82
CA VAL A 144 0.00 -3.98 14.67
C VAL A 144 -0.23 -4.30 13.19
N TRP A 145 -0.42 -3.28 12.34
CA TRP A 145 -0.52 -3.49 10.88
C TRP A 145 0.77 -4.08 10.32
N ASP A 146 1.92 -3.60 10.76
CA ASP A 146 3.24 -4.07 10.30
C ASP A 146 3.44 -5.55 10.65
N ALA A 147 3.03 -5.98 11.84
CA ALA A 147 3.02 -7.39 12.25
C ALA A 147 2.02 -8.24 11.45
N MET A 148 0.81 -7.73 11.19
CA MET A 148 -0.18 -8.40 10.35
C MET A 148 0.36 -8.62 8.94
N CYS A 149 0.95 -7.61 8.32
CA CYS A 149 1.50 -7.68 6.97
C CYS A 149 2.70 -8.63 6.86
N ARG A 150 3.53 -8.74 7.91
CA ARG A 150 4.57 -9.78 7.98
C ARG A 150 4.01 -11.19 7.99
N THR A 151 2.85 -11.37 8.61
CA THR A 151 2.22 -12.69 8.79
C THR A 151 1.49 -13.13 7.53
N ILE A 152 0.81 -12.21 6.85
CA ILE A 152 0.03 -12.50 5.65
C ILE A 152 0.94 -12.45 4.42
N MET A 153 1.27 -13.62 3.88
CA MET A 153 1.82 -13.71 2.53
C MET A 153 0.74 -13.36 1.52
N SER A 154 0.99 -12.34 0.69
CA SER A 154 0.04 -11.90 -0.32
C SER A 154 -0.05 -12.94 -1.43
N ALA A 155 -1.26 -13.37 -1.80
CA ALA A 155 -1.55 -14.46 -2.75
C ALA A 155 -0.39 -14.80 -3.70
N GLY A 156 0.20 -15.99 -3.50
CA GLY A 156 1.37 -16.49 -4.22
C GLY A 156 2.69 -16.11 -3.55
N SER A 157 3.69 -15.76 -4.36
CA SER A 157 5.08 -15.48 -3.92
C SER A 157 5.36 -14.01 -3.59
N ARG A 158 4.32 -13.17 -3.42
CA ARG A 158 4.49 -11.72 -3.26
C ARG A 158 4.42 -11.32 -1.79
N ARG A 159 5.35 -10.45 -1.39
CA ARG A 159 5.31 -9.82 -0.07
C ARG A 159 4.16 -8.82 0.00
N GLY A 160 3.49 -8.73 1.15
CA GLY A 160 2.57 -7.63 1.42
C GLY A 160 3.29 -6.29 1.37
N ALA A 161 2.60 -5.25 0.93
CA ALA A 161 3.12 -3.89 0.89
C ALA A 161 2.05 -2.92 1.36
N MET A 162 2.46 -1.95 2.18
CA MET A 162 1.56 -0.97 2.75
C MET A 162 2.09 0.46 2.57
N MET A 163 1.17 1.42 2.55
CA MET A 163 1.45 2.84 2.65
C MET A 163 0.77 3.37 3.91
N ALA A 164 1.47 4.23 4.65
CA ALA A 164 0.88 5.03 5.71
C ALA A 164 1.14 6.50 5.41
N THR A 165 0.10 7.31 5.58
CA THR A 165 0.22 8.76 5.52
C THR A 165 -0.14 9.39 6.87
N MET A 166 0.45 10.55 7.14
CA MET A 166 0.09 11.38 8.29
C MET A 166 0.18 12.85 7.92
N ARG A 167 -0.80 13.64 8.36
CA ARG A 167 -0.82 15.10 8.17
C ARG A 167 0.34 15.77 8.89
N CYS A 168 0.90 16.78 8.24
CA CYS A 168 2.00 17.58 8.77
C CYS A 168 1.66 18.35 10.07
N ASP A 169 0.39 18.48 10.43
CA ASP A 169 -0.07 19.09 11.68
C ASP A 169 -0.57 18.08 12.72
N HIS A 170 -0.39 16.77 12.49
CA HIS A 170 -0.73 15.78 13.51
C HIS A 170 0.26 15.85 14.70
N PRO A 171 -0.17 15.76 15.97
CA PRO A 171 0.73 15.87 17.13
C PRO A 171 1.87 14.84 17.18
N ASP A 172 1.64 13.65 16.62
CA ASP A 172 2.66 12.60 16.56
C ASP A 172 3.51 12.64 15.28
N ILE A 173 3.50 13.74 14.51
CA ILE A 173 4.18 13.81 13.21
C ILE A 173 5.71 13.67 13.33
N GLU A 174 6.32 14.20 14.38
CA GLU A 174 7.77 14.08 14.60
C GLU A 174 8.19 12.61 14.81
N ASP A 175 7.40 11.86 15.60
CA ASP A 175 7.59 10.42 15.80
C ASP A 175 7.34 9.63 14.51
N PHE A 176 6.34 10.01 13.71
CA PHE A 176 6.06 9.37 12.42
C PHE A 176 7.20 9.56 11.42
N ILE A 177 7.75 10.77 11.31
CA ILE A 177 8.87 11.09 10.40
C ILE A 177 10.11 10.27 10.76
N THR A 178 10.39 10.13 12.05
CA THR A 178 11.61 9.46 12.55
C THR A 178 11.42 7.97 12.82
N ALA A 179 10.22 7.43 12.64
CA ALA A 179 9.88 6.06 13.02
C ALA A 179 10.80 4.99 12.39
N LYS A 180 11.31 5.25 11.18
CA LYS A 180 12.20 4.34 10.44
C LYS A 180 13.70 4.53 10.72
N GLN A 181 14.06 5.44 11.63
CA GLN A 181 15.42 5.50 12.15
C GLN A 181 15.81 4.17 12.81
N ASP A 182 14.85 3.47 13.42
CA ASP A 182 14.98 2.04 13.70
C ASP A 182 14.69 1.23 12.42
N ALA A 183 15.76 0.68 11.83
CA ALA A 183 15.68 -0.09 10.59
C ALA A 183 14.81 -1.36 10.67
N ALA A 184 14.45 -1.82 11.88
CA ALA A 184 13.58 -2.97 12.09
C ALA A 184 12.09 -2.62 12.15
N ARG A 185 11.75 -1.36 12.45
CA ARG A 185 10.36 -0.92 12.68
C ARG A 185 9.69 -0.49 11.38
N LEU A 186 8.39 -0.77 11.25
CA LEU A 186 7.55 -0.36 10.10
C LEU A 186 8.12 -0.77 8.73
N ARG A 187 8.78 -1.93 8.66
CA ARG A 187 9.43 -2.44 7.44
C ARG A 187 8.47 -2.75 6.31
N MET A 188 7.19 -2.97 6.62
CA MET A 188 6.16 -3.28 5.64
C MET A 188 5.47 -2.03 5.09
N PHE A 189 5.77 -0.85 5.64
CA PHE A 189 5.21 0.42 5.24
C PHE A 189 6.18 1.26 4.40
N ASN A 190 5.64 1.93 3.39
CA ASN A 190 6.15 3.22 2.94
C ASN A 190 5.44 4.31 3.77
N LEU A 191 6.18 5.35 4.15
CA LEU A 191 5.66 6.46 4.96
C LEU A 191 5.67 7.74 4.13
N SER A 192 4.63 8.56 4.24
CA SER A 192 4.56 9.86 3.56
C SER A 192 3.82 10.89 4.40
N VAL A 193 4.34 12.11 4.42
CA VAL A 193 3.71 13.23 5.12
C VAL A 193 2.76 13.95 4.17
N LEU A 194 1.52 14.21 4.61
CA LEU A 194 0.56 15.02 3.87
C LEU A 194 0.85 16.50 4.15
N ILE A 195 1.58 17.11 3.22
CA ILE A 195 1.99 18.51 3.24
C ILE A 195 0.86 19.40 2.71
N THR A 196 0.54 20.47 3.43
CA THR A 196 -0.45 21.47 3.03
C THR A 196 0.20 22.74 2.48
N ASP A 197 -0.55 23.51 1.69
CA ASP A 197 -0.09 24.81 1.20
C ASP A 197 0.22 25.78 2.35
N ASP A 198 -0.61 25.78 3.41
CA ASP A 198 -0.40 26.59 4.61
C ASP A 198 0.92 26.24 5.32
N PHE A 199 1.26 24.95 5.41
CA PHE A 199 2.54 24.52 5.96
C PHE A 199 3.69 25.06 5.11
N MET A 200 3.58 24.95 3.78
CA MET A 200 4.62 25.46 2.87
C MET A 200 4.75 26.98 2.92
N ALA A 201 3.65 27.71 3.14
CA ALA A 201 3.70 29.15 3.37
C ALA A 201 4.43 29.48 4.69
N ALA A 202 4.13 28.75 5.76
CA ALA A 202 4.82 28.90 7.05
C ALA A 202 6.32 28.56 6.95
N VAL A 203 6.71 27.51 6.21
CA VAL A 203 8.12 27.17 5.96
C VAL A 203 8.87 28.30 5.25
N LYS A 204 8.25 28.91 4.22
CA LYS A 204 8.86 30.02 3.46
C LYS A 204 9.03 31.29 4.31
N ALA A 205 8.11 31.52 5.23
CA ALA A 205 8.07 32.71 6.08
C ALA A 205 8.80 32.54 7.41
N ASP A 206 9.46 31.39 7.67
CA ASP A 206 10.03 31.08 8.99
C ASP A 206 8.99 31.17 10.13
N GLY A 207 7.75 30.81 9.81
CA GLY A 207 6.60 30.95 10.70
C GLY A 207 6.40 29.78 11.66
N PRO A 208 5.54 29.97 12.68
CA PRO A 208 5.12 28.90 13.57
C PRO A 208 4.21 27.90 12.84
N TRP A 209 4.19 26.66 13.31
CA TRP A 209 3.30 25.59 12.88
C TRP A 209 2.73 24.87 14.10
N GLU A 210 1.41 24.79 14.16
CA GLU A 210 0.69 24.16 15.26
C GLU A 210 0.43 22.69 14.96
N LEU A 211 0.88 21.81 15.85
CA LEU A 211 0.50 20.42 15.86
C LEU A 211 -0.77 20.26 16.70
N LYS A 212 -1.86 19.81 16.06
CA LYS A 212 -3.20 19.84 16.62
C LYS A 212 -4.01 18.59 16.29
N PHE A 213 -4.92 18.25 17.20
CA PHE A 213 -5.92 17.21 16.98
C PHE A 213 -7.30 17.74 17.42
N GLY A 214 -8.27 17.70 16.51
CA GLY A 214 -9.53 18.42 16.68
C GLY A 214 -9.29 19.93 16.88
N ASN A 215 -9.84 20.49 17.95
CA ASN A 215 -9.69 21.91 18.30
C ASN A 215 -8.54 22.17 19.30
N MET A 216 -7.74 21.15 19.64
CA MET A 216 -6.69 21.25 20.65
C MET A 216 -5.32 21.32 19.99
N VAL A 217 -4.55 22.37 20.32
CA VAL A 217 -3.13 22.49 19.97
C VAL A 217 -2.31 21.79 21.06
N TYR A 218 -1.45 20.87 20.65
CA TYR A 218 -0.59 20.08 21.54
C TYR A 218 0.81 20.69 21.64
N LYS A 219 1.32 21.21 20.52
CA LYS A 219 2.67 21.78 20.41
C LYS A 219 2.70 22.77 19.26
N THR A 220 3.46 23.85 19.41
CA THR A 220 3.79 24.76 18.31
C THR A 220 5.29 24.70 18.08
N LEU A 221 5.71 24.59 16.82
CA LEU A 221 7.11 24.50 16.41
C LEU A 221 7.39 25.46 15.25
N GLU A 222 8.66 25.68 14.91
CA GLU A 222 9.01 26.41 13.69
C GLU A 222 8.82 25.51 12.47
N ALA A 223 8.04 25.96 11.49
CA ALA A 223 7.70 25.15 10.31
C ALA A 223 8.95 24.66 9.56
N ARG A 224 9.98 25.51 9.46
CA ARG A 224 11.25 25.15 8.82
C ARG A 224 11.97 24.00 9.54
N ASN A 225 11.89 23.92 10.87
CA ASN A 225 12.53 22.83 11.61
C ASN A 225 11.85 21.50 11.30
N LEU A 226 10.51 21.45 11.27
CA LEU A 226 9.79 20.24 10.88
C LEU A 226 10.11 19.85 9.42
N TRP A 227 10.15 20.81 8.49
CA TRP A 227 10.54 20.56 7.10
C TRP A 227 11.95 19.97 7.00
N ASN A 228 12.92 20.55 7.71
CA ASN A 228 14.29 20.05 7.74
C ASN A 228 14.35 18.62 8.29
N THR A 229 13.57 18.30 9.32
CA THR A 229 13.45 16.93 9.85
C THR A 229 12.93 15.97 8.78
N ILE A 230 11.89 16.33 8.02
CA ILE A 230 11.36 15.51 6.91
C ILE A 230 12.44 15.25 5.85
N ILE A 231 13.12 16.31 5.38
CA ILE A 231 14.15 16.18 4.34
C ILE A 231 15.34 15.36 4.82
N ARG A 232 15.80 15.61 6.05
CA ARG A 232 16.93 14.88 6.64
C ARG A 232 16.61 13.41 6.81
N SER A 233 15.42 13.10 7.31
CA SER A 233 14.90 11.74 7.48
C SER A 233 14.84 10.98 6.16
N THR A 234 14.37 11.66 5.11
CA THR A 234 14.36 11.10 3.75
C THR A 234 15.76 10.74 3.28
N TYR A 235 16.75 11.59 3.54
CA TYR A 235 18.14 11.32 3.16
C TYR A 235 18.78 10.19 3.98
N ASP A 236 18.50 10.14 5.29
CA ASP A 236 19.19 9.22 6.21
C ASP A 236 18.62 7.80 6.19
N PHE A 237 17.31 7.60 5.99
CA PHE A 237 16.68 6.28 6.18
C PHE A 237 15.46 5.95 5.30
N ALA A 238 15.15 6.75 4.27
CA ALA A 238 14.09 6.41 3.31
C ALA A 238 14.60 5.57 2.12
#